data_AF-M7YGJ4-F1
#
_entry.id   AF-M7YGJ4-F1
#
_cell.length_a   1.000
_cell.length_b   1.000
_cell.length_c   1.000
_cell.angle_alpha   90.00
_cell.angle_beta   90.00
_cell.angle_gamma   90.00
#
_symmetry.space_group_name_H-M   'P 1'
#
loop_
_entity.id
_entity.type
_entity.pdbx_description
1 polymer ?
#
loop_
_entity_poly.entity_id
_entity_poly.type
_entity_poly.pdbx_seq_one_letter_code
_entity_poly.pdbx_strand_id
1 'polypeptide(L)'
;MRLLLLFLCVATVTTLLYLISRSRTVYIVDYACFRPNSNYRISKAAWIENIHHSRSYDDSGHLRFLSRISERSGLGDETYLPPYHHHIRPYYCLSEARAEAELSIFTTIDDLLLKTSIELHAIGILVVNCSLFNPTASLTDMIMRRYNYASSNAGLIAVGLAKDLLQNAPSNAHELVVSTECWINYVSMGCH
;
A
#
# COMPACT_ATOMS: atom_id res chain seq x y z
N MET A 1 -23.14 -10.30 -55.94
CA MET A 1 -21.99 -9.41 -55.66
C MET A 1 -22.29 -8.34 -54.61
N ARG A 2 -23.32 -7.48 -54.77
CA ARG A 2 -23.67 -6.43 -53.78
C ARG A 2 -23.99 -6.95 -52.37
N LEU A 3 -24.75 -8.04 -52.26
CA LEU A 3 -25.11 -8.64 -50.97
C LEU A 3 -23.88 -9.19 -50.22
N LEU A 4 -22.96 -9.83 -50.95
CA LEU A 4 -21.70 -10.37 -50.41
C LEU A 4 -20.80 -9.24 -49.87
N LEU A 5 -20.71 -8.12 -50.61
CA LEU A 5 -19.97 -6.93 -50.18
C LEU A 5 -20.57 -6.31 -48.92
N LEU A 6 -21.90 -6.25 -48.81
CA LEU A 6 -22.59 -5.79 -47.60
C LEU A 6 -22.28 -6.68 -46.38
N PHE A 7 -22.34 -8.01 -46.53
CA PHE A 7 -21.99 -8.93 -45.45
C PHE A 7 -20.53 -8.79 -44.99
N LEU A 8 -19.60 -8.64 -45.94
CA LEU A 8 -18.18 -8.37 -45.64
C LEU A 8 -18.00 -7.04 -44.90
N CYS A 9 -18.64 -5.96 -45.36
CA CYS A 9 -18.59 -4.67 -44.68
C CYS A 9 -19.14 -4.75 -43.25
N VAL A 10 -20.29 -5.37 -43.05
CA VAL A 10 -20.86 -5.54 -41.70
C VAL A 10 -19.93 -6.36 -40.81
N ALA A 11 -19.42 -7.49 -41.30
CA ALA A 11 -18.49 -8.33 -40.54
C ALA A 11 -17.18 -7.61 -40.17
N THR A 12 -16.63 -6.81 -41.08
CA THR A 12 -15.42 -6.01 -40.79
C THR A 12 -15.68 -4.93 -39.76
N VAL A 13 -16.79 -4.18 -39.88
CA VAL A 13 -17.17 -3.14 -38.93
C VAL A 13 -17.45 -3.74 -37.54
N THR A 14 -18.20 -4.84 -37.46
CA THR A 14 -18.46 -5.50 -36.16
C THR A 14 -17.19 -6.04 -35.54
N THR A 15 -16.28 -6.62 -36.33
CA THR A 15 -14.98 -7.09 -35.84
C THR A 15 -14.12 -5.93 -35.35
N LEU A 16 -14.06 -4.82 -36.07
CA LEU A 16 -13.33 -3.61 -35.65
C LEU A 16 -13.91 -3.04 -34.35
N LEU A 17 -15.24 -2.90 -34.25
CA LEU A 17 -15.89 -2.44 -33.03
C LEU A 17 -15.63 -3.38 -31.86
N TYR A 18 -15.68 -4.70 -32.07
CA TYR A 18 -15.35 -5.69 -31.06
C TYR A 18 -13.90 -5.55 -30.58
N LEU A 19 -12.94 -5.43 -31.49
CA LEU A 19 -11.53 -5.26 -31.15
C LEU A 19 -11.24 -3.95 -30.41
N ILE A 20 -11.92 -2.85 -30.77
CA ILE A 20 -11.78 -1.55 -30.10
C ILE A 20 -12.47 -1.55 -28.73
N SER A 21 -13.62 -2.21 -28.61
CA SER A 21 -14.38 -2.30 -27.35
C SER A 21 -13.76 -3.26 -26.33
N ARG A 22 -12.86 -4.14 -26.76
CA ARG A 22 -12.22 -5.13 -25.89
C ARG A 22 -11.24 -4.44 -24.96
N SER A 23 -11.54 -4.45 -23.66
CA SER A 23 -10.63 -3.97 -22.62
C SER A 23 -9.29 -4.68 -22.71
N ARG A 24 -8.20 -3.92 -22.63
CA ARG A 24 -6.84 -4.46 -22.63
C ARG A 24 -6.63 -5.31 -21.38
N THR A 25 -5.94 -6.43 -21.52
CA THR A 25 -5.55 -7.24 -20.37
C THR A 25 -4.41 -6.54 -19.64
N VAL A 26 -4.53 -6.43 -18.31
CA VAL A 26 -3.52 -5.87 -17.41
C VAL A 26 -2.90 -7.01 -16.63
N TYR A 27 -1.59 -6.95 -16.42
CA TYR A 27 -0.81 -7.98 -15.74
C TYR A 27 -0.02 -7.38 -14.59
N ILE A 28 0.11 -8.13 -13.51
CA ILE A 28 1.08 -7.83 -12.46
C ILE A 28 2.43 -8.35 -12.95
N VAL A 29 3.39 -7.44 -13.11
CA VAL A 29 4.76 -7.81 -13.51
C VAL A 29 5.48 -8.48 -12.35
N ASP A 30 5.45 -7.84 -11.18
CA ASP A 30 6.04 -8.36 -9.96
C ASP A 30 5.49 -7.66 -8.71
N TYR A 31 5.87 -8.13 -7.53
CA TYR A 31 5.60 -7.53 -6.23
C TYR A 31 6.80 -7.67 -5.29
N ALA A 32 6.86 -6.75 -4.32
CA ALA A 32 7.78 -6.79 -3.20
C ALA A 32 6.99 -6.54 -1.91
N CYS A 33 7.50 -7.03 -0.79
CA CYS A 33 6.90 -6.81 0.52
C CYS A 33 7.98 -6.41 1.51
N PHE A 34 7.70 -5.37 2.30
CA PHE A 34 8.58 -4.98 3.39
C PHE A 34 8.67 -6.11 4.42
N ARG A 35 9.91 -6.56 4.68
CA ARG A 35 10.20 -7.45 5.81
C ARG A 35 11.04 -6.70 6.83
N PRO A 36 10.50 -6.40 8.02
CA PRO A 36 11.25 -5.70 9.05
C PRO A 36 12.41 -6.57 9.59
N ASN A 37 13.42 -5.93 10.19
CA ASN A 37 14.50 -6.62 10.89
C ASN A 37 13.94 -7.46 12.06
N SER A 38 14.58 -8.58 12.40
CA SER A 38 14.22 -9.42 13.56
C SER A 38 14.15 -8.65 14.88
N ASN A 39 14.85 -7.53 15.01
CA ASN A 39 14.80 -6.64 16.18
C ASN A 39 13.43 -5.97 16.38
N TYR A 40 12.56 -5.99 15.38
CA TYR A 40 11.20 -5.46 15.47
C TYR A 40 10.16 -6.53 15.84
N ARG A 41 10.57 -7.77 16.10
CA ARG A 41 9.67 -8.84 16.55
C ARG A 41 9.21 -8.61 17.98
N ILE A 42 7.95 -8.88 18.24
CA ILE A 42 7.37 -8.82 19.57
C ILE A 42 6.60 -10.11 19.86
N SER A 43 6.77 -10.64 21.08
CA SER A 43 5.96 -11.75 21.56
C SER A 43 4.59 -11.27 22.01
N LYS A 44 3.59 -12.15 22.02
CA LYS A 44 2.27 -11.82 22.56
C LYS A 44 2.34 -11.37 24.01
N ALA A 45 3.22 -11.98 24.79
CA ALA A 45 3.41 -11.64 26.21
C ALA A 45 3.91 -10.19 26.35
N ALA A 46 4.96 -9.83 25.60
CA ALA A 46 5.50 -8.46 25.61
C ALA A 46 4.47 -7.44 25.12
N TRP A 47 3.68 -7.79 24.09
CA TRP A 47 2.58 -6.96 23.62
C TRP A 47 1.51 -6.73 24.70
N ILE A 48 1.05 -7.79 25.36
CA ILE A 48 0.04 -7.71 26.43
C ILE A 48 0.57 -6.86 27.59
N GLU A 49 1.82 -7.07 28.01
CA GLU A 49 2.49 -6.26 29.03
C GLU A 49 2.56 -4.77 28.63
N ASN A 50 2.92 -4.46 27.40
CA ASN A 50 2.96 -3.07 26.90
C ASN A 50 1.57 -2.41 26.90
N ILE A 51 0.50 -3.14 26.54
CA ILE A 51 -0.88 -2.61 26.65
C ILE A 51 -1.24 -2.36 28.12
N HIS A 52 -0.91 -3.28 29.04
CA HIS A 52 -1.17 -3.10 30.47
C HIS A 52 -0.51 -1.82 31.03
N HIS A 53 0.67 -1.47 30.53
CA HIS A 53 1.37 -0.24 30.92
C HIS A 53 0.95 1.01 30.14
N SER A 54 0.12 0.86 29.10
CA SER A 54 -0.40 1.99 28.34
C SER A 54 -1.54 2.68 29.08
N ARG A 55 -1.39 3.98 29.34
CA ARG A 55 -2.43 4.83 29.97
C ARG A 55 -3.74 4.91 29.17
N SER A 56 -3.74 4.47 27.91
CA SER A 56 -4.91 4.50 27.03
C SER A 56 -5.94 3.39 27.35
N TYR A 57 -5.61 2.42 28.20
CA TYR A 57 -6.43 1.22 28.44
C TYR A 57 -6.61 0.90 29.94
N ASP A 58 -6.88 1.91 30.77
CA ASP A 58 -7.06 1.75 32.23
C ASP A 58 -8.33 0.94 32.62
N ASP A 59 -9.21 0.63 31.65
CA ASP A 59 -10.34 -0.28 31.87
C ASP A 59 -9.92 -1.76 31.75
N SER A 60 -10.03 -2.48 32.86
CA SER A 60 -9.84 -3.94 32.94
C SER A 60 -10.69 -4.74 31.93
N GLY A 61 -11.83 -4.20 31.49
CA GLY A 61 -12.65 -4.77 30.42
C GLY A 61 -11.95 -4.75 29.06
N HIS A 62 -11.34 -3.62 28.71
CA HIS A 62 -10.64 -3.39 27.44
C HIS A 62 -9.37 -4.26 27.34
N LEU A 63 -8.59 -4.34 28.41
CA LEU A 63 -7.36 -5.17 28.43
C LEU A 63 -7.67 -6.64 28.19
N ARG A 64 -8.70 -7.16 28.85
CA ARG A 64 -9.16 -8.54 28.66
C ARG A 64 -9.69 -8.78 27.24
N PHE A 65 -10.34 -7.80 26.64
CA PHE A 65 -10.79 -7.89 25.26
C PHE A 65 -9.60 -7.95 24.28
N LEU A 66 -8.63 -7.05 24.42
CA LEU A 66 -7.42 -7.01 23.59
C LEU A 66 -6.55 -8.26 23.75
N SER A 67 -6.42 -8.79 24.96
CA SER A 67 -5.73 -10.08 25.21
C SER A 67 -6.41 -11.23 24.46
N ARG A 68 -7.74 -11.34 24.56
CA ARG A 68 -8.49 -12.37 23.83
C ARG A 68 -8.39 -12.23 22.32
N ILE A 69 -8.37 -11.01 21.79
CA ILE A 69 -8.12 -10.77 20.37
C ILE A 69 -6.71 -11.24 19.99
N SER A 70 -5.69 -10.85 20.75
CA SER A 70 -4.29 -11.24 20.51
C SER A 70 -4.10 -12.76 20.53
N GLU A 71 -4.77 -13.46 21.45
CA GLU A 71 -4.75 -14.92 21.54
C GLU A 71 -5.40 -15.58 20.32
N ARG A 72 -6.45 -14.96 19.76
CA ARG A 72 -7.28 -15.54 18.68
C ARG A 72 -7.01 -14.99 17.28
N SER A 73 -6.11 -14.02 17.14
CA SER A 73 -5.82 -13.33 15.88
C SER A 73 -5.07 -14.19 14.85
N GLY A 74 -4.55 -15.35 15.25
CA GLY A 74 -3.67 -16.17 14.42
C GLY A 74 -2.24 -15.62 14.29
N LEU A 75 -1.93 -14.49 14.94
CA LEU A 75 -0.58 -13.94 15.02
C LEU A 75 0.28 -14.82 15.94
N GLY A 76 1.58 -14.95 15.63
CA GLY A 76 2.56 -15.67 16.46
C GLY A 76 3.51 -14.71 17.16
N ASP A 77 4.44 -15.25 17.95
CA ASP A 77 5.49 -14.46 18.63
C ASP A 77 6.57 -13.90 17.69
N GLU A 78 6.42 -14.16 16.39
CA GLU A 78 7.27 -13.69 15.30
C GLU A 78 6.66 -12.47 14.58
N THR A 79 5.60 -11.89 15.14
CA THR A 79 4.93 -10.70 14.58
C THR A 79 5.80 -9.47 14.80
N TYR A 80 5.87 -8.60 13.80
CA TYR A 80 6.65 -7.37 13.87
C TYR A 80 5.76 -6.20 14.28
N LEU A 81 6.29 -5.33 15.15
CA LEU A 81 5.72 -4.02 15.42
C LEU A 81 6.78 -2.93 15.25
N PRO A 82 6.38 -1.70 14.87
CA PRO A 82 7.27 -0.56 14.78
C PRO A 82 8.08 -0.29 16.05
N PRO A 83 9.28 0.32 15.96
CA PRO A 83 10.19 0.54 17.10
C PRO A 83 9.51 1.15 18.34
N TYR A 84 8.62 2.12 18.13
CA TYR A 84 7.95 2.84 19.22
C TYR A 84 6.97 1.98 20.05
N HIS A 85 6.58 0.79 19.57
CA HIS A 85 5.79 -0.17 20.34
C HIS A 85 6.63 -1.05 21.27
N HIS A 86 7.96 -1.00 21.19
CA HIS A 86 8.88 -1.78 22.03
C HIS A 86 9.25 -1.06 23.33
N HIS A 87 8.74 0.16 23.55
CA HIS A 87 8.97 0.93 24.77
C HIS A 87 7.84 0.75 25.79
N ILE A 88 8.20 0.61 27.07
CA ILE A 88 7.23 0.61 28.17
C ILE A 88 6.64 2.01 28.28
N ARG A 89 5.33 2.10 28.02
CA ARG A 89 4.60 3.30 27.57
C ARG A 89 5.02 3.67 26.14
N PRO A 90 4.30 3.16 25.14
CA PRO A 90 4.53 3.50 23.75
C PRO A 90 4.42 5.01 23.56
N TYR A 91 5.36 5.58 22.80
CA TYR A 91 5.33 6.99 22.42
C TYR A 91 4.81 7.09 20.99
N TYR A 92 3.65 7.72 20.82
CA TYR A 92 3.03 7.87 19.51
C TYR A 92 3.26 9.29 19.00
N CYS A 93 4.14 9.42 18.01
CA CYS A 93 4.38 10.69 17.34
C CYS A 93 4.17 10.56 15.84
N LEU A 94 3.71 11.64 15.22
CA LEU A 94 3.61 11.72 13.76
C LEU A 94 4.97 11.56 13.08
N SER A 95 6.08 11.95 13.73
CA SER A 95 7.42 11.70 13.18
C SER A 95 7.77 10.23 13.14
N GLU A 96 7.37 9.46 14.15
CA GLU A 96 7.58 8.00 14.22
C GLU A 96 6.74 7.28 13.16
N ALA A 97 5.48 7.67 13.00
CA ALA A 97 4.60 7.17 11.95
C ALA A 97 5.17 7.44 10.55
N ARG A 98 5.73 8.64 10.36
CA ARG A 98 6.39 9.03 9.12
C ARG A 98 7.65 8.22 8.88
N ALA A 99 8.47 8.00 9.90
CA ALA A 99 9.68 7.19 9.79
C ALA A 99 9.35 5.73 9.46
N GLU A 100 8.30 5.16 10.05
CA GLU A 100 7.76 3.84 9.72
C GLU A 100 7.36 3.78 8.24
N ALA A 101 6.56 4.74 7.77
CA ALA A 101 6.10 4.81 6.39
C ALA A 101 7.26 4.96 5.40
N GLU A 102 8.23 5.85 5.67
CA GLU A 102 9.41 6.04 4.82
C GLU A 102 10.23 4.75 4.72
N LEU A 103 10.46 4.08 5.85
CA LEU A 103 11.20 2.83 5.88
C LEU A 103 10.51 1.74 5.07
N SER A 104 9.20 1.51 5.31
CA SER A 104 8.47 0.42 4.66
C SER A 104 8.29 0.68 3.16
N ILE A 105 7.88 1.89 2.79
CA ILE A 105 7.62 2.28 1.39
C ILE A 105 8.91 2.26 0.58
N PHE A 106 9.96 2.95 1.03
CA PHE A 106 11.16 3.11 0.20
C PHE A 106 11.90 1.79 0.04
N THR A 107 12.05 1.00 1.12
CA THR A 107 12.65 -0.33 1.03
C THR A 107 11.90 -1.22 0.04
N THR A 108 10.56 -1.21 0.08
CA THR A 108 9.74 -2.05 -0.81
C THR A 108 9.85 -1.60 -2.27
N ILE A 109 9.86 -0.29 -2.53
CA ILE A 109 10.01 0.25 -3.89
C ILE A 109 11.41 -0.09 -4.42
N ASP A 110 12.46 0.15 -3.64
CA ASP A 110 13.84 -0.16 -4.03
C ASP A 110 14.00 -1.66 -4.37
N ASP A 111 13.48 -2.55 -3.52
CA ASP A 111 13.50 -4.00 -3.76
C ASP A 111 12.76 -4.38 -5.04
N LEU A 112 11.59 -3.77 -5.31
CA LEU A 112 10.81 -4.04 -6.51
C LEU A 112 11.52 -3.57 -7.78
N LEU A 113 12.11 -2.37 -7.77
CA LEU A 113 12.85 -1.81 -8.90
C LEU A 113 14.10 -2.63 -9.19
N LEU A 114 14.82 -3.05 -8.14
CA LEU A 114 15.97 -3.96 -8.27
C LEU A 114 15.57 -5.31 -8.86
N LYS A 115 14.46 -5.90 -8.37
CA LYS A 115 13.98 -7.21 -8.83
C LYS A 115 13.51 -7.20 -10.27
N THR A 116 12.80 -6.15 -10.68
CA THR A 116 12.21 -6.04 -12.02
C THR A 116 13.16 -5.45 -13.06
N SER A 117 14.19 -4.72 -12.62
CA SER A 117 15.06 -3.90 -13.49
C SER A 117 14.27 -2.88 -14.35
N ILE A 118 13.05 -2.53 -13.95
CA ILE A 118 12.26 -1.48 -14.59
C ILE A 118 12.78 -0.14 -14.09
N GLU A 119 13.14 0.74 -15.02
CA GLU A 119 13.56 2.08 -14.68
C GLU A 119 12.35 2.88 -14.18
N LEU A 120 12.54 3.62 -13.09
CA LEU A 120 11.45 4.37 -12.45
C LEU A 120 10.74 5.33 -13.41
N HIS A 121 11.47 5.92 -14.37
CA HIS A 121 10.89 6.84 -15.36
C HIS A 121 9.97 6.14 -16.38
N ALA A 122 10.03 4.81 -16.50
CA ALA A 122 9.12 4.03 -17.35
C ALA A 122 7.75 3.79 -16.67
N ILE A 123 7.64 4.09 -15.38
CA ILE A 123 6.39 4.03 -14.61
C ILE A 123 5.66 5.35 -14.81
N GLY A 124 4.46 5.31 -15.39
CA GLY A 124 3.69 6.52 -15.70
C GLY A 124 2.65 6.89 -14.64
N ILE A 125 2.30 5.94 -13.78
CA ILE A 125 1.20 6.05 -12.82
C ILE A 125 1.68 5.55 -11.45
N LEU A 126 1.41 6.32 -10.41
CA LEU A 126 1.65 5.94 -9.02
C LEU A 126 0.35 6.03 -8.24
N VAL A 127 -0.03 4.88 -7.67
CA VAL A 127 -1.15 4.75 -6.74
C VAL A 127 -0.58 4.45 -5.37
N VAL A 128 -0.97 5.24 -4.38
CA VAL A 128 -0.58 5.04 -2.98
C VAL A 128 -1.82 4.88 -2.13
N ASN A 129 -1.86 3.78 -1.38
CA ASN A 129 -2.92 3.45 -0.45
C ASN A 129 -2.37 3.34 0.97
N CYS A 130 -3.01 4.06 1.90
CA CYS A 130 -2.85 3.92 3.34
C CYS A 130 -4.16 4.32 4.01
N SER A 131 -4.69 3.49 4.90
CA SER A 131 -5.99 3.75 5.52
C SER A 131 -5.90 4.53 6.84
N LEU A 132 -4.76 4.41 7.53
CA LEU A 132 -4.58 4.90 8.90
C LEU A 132 -3.76 6.20 9.01
N PHE A 133 -2.93 6.53 8.02
CA PHE A 133 -1.99 7.64 8.06
C PHE A 133 -1.99 8.44 6.76
N ASN A 134 -2.34 9.73 6.83
CA ASN A 134 -2.46 10.61 5.64
C ASN A 134 -1.77 11.98 5.83
N PRO A 135 -0.45 12.00 6.13
CA PRO A 135 0.29 13.19 6.56
C PRO A 135 0.23 14.35 5.55
N THR A 136 0.55 15.56 6.03
CA THR A 136 0.91 16.69 5.16
C THR A 136 2.42 16.92 5.25
N ALA A 137 3.21 16.82 4.17
CA ALA A 137 2.89 16.38 2.81
C ALA A 137 2.51 14.89 2.73
N SER A 138 1.77 14.50 1.69
CA SER A 138 1.21 13.15 1.54
C SER A 138 2.28 12.08 1.30
N LEU A 139 1.93 10.80 1.51
CA LEU A 139 2.81 9.67 1.18
C LEU A 139 3.23 9.68 -0.30
N THR A 140 2.31 10.07 -1.19
CA THR A 140 2.62 10.24 -2.61
C THR A 140 3.66 11.35 -2.82
N ASP A 141 3.51 12.51 -2.16
CA ASP A 141 4.50 13.60 -2.25
C ASP A 141 5.88 13.16 -1.71
N MET A 142 5.90 12.30 -0.71
CA MET A 142 7.14 11.74 -0.15
C MET A 142 7.86 10.86 -1.19
N ILE A 143 7.14 9.98 -1.88
CA ILE A 143 7.69 9.14 -2.95
C ILE A 143 8.19 10.00 -4.11
N MET A 144 7.34 10.91 -4.62
CA MET A 144 7.72 11.79 -5.73
C MET A 144 8.98 12.58 -5.43
N ARG A 145 9.08 13.15 -4.22
CA ARG A 145 10.26 13.92 -3.80
C ARG A 145 11.49 13.04 -3.66
N ARG A 146 11.38 11.86 -3.05
CA ARG A 146 12.51 10.96 -2.79
C ARG A 146 13.17 10.45 -4.07
N TYR A 147 12.36 10.23 -5.11
CA TYR A 147 12.84 9.68 -6.37
C TYR A 147 12.88 10.68 -7.53
N ASN A 148 12.60 11.96 -7.27
CA ASN A 148 12.45 12.99 -8.31
C ASN A 148 11.52 12.53 -9.45
N TYR A 149 10.39 11.94 -9.04
CA TYR A 149 9.48 11.21 -9.90
C TYR A 149 8.27 12.10 -10.23
N ALA A 150 8.02 12.31 -11.52
CA ALA A 150 6.91 13.11 -12.02
C ALA A 150 5.79 12.19 -12.53
N SER A 151 4.83 11.88 -11.66
CA SER A 151 3.63 11.10 -11.98
C SER A 151 2.34 11.86 -11.75
N SER A 152 1.28 11.40 -12.41
CA SER A 152 -0.09 11.75 -12.05
C SER A 152 -0.46 11.08 -10.73
N ASN A 153 -0.78 11.88 -9.71
CA ASN A 153 -1.09 11.39 -8.37
C ASN A 153 -2.52 10.86 -8.27
N ALA A 154 -2.65 9.56 -8.00
CA ALA A 154 -3.90 8.89 -7.70
C ALA A 154 -3.93 8.53 -6.21
N GLY A 155 -4.26 9.51 -5.36
CA GLY A 155 -4.38 9.34 -3.92
C GLY A 155 -5.66 8.58 -3.53
N LEU A 156 -5.52 7.55 -2.69
CA LEU A 156 -6.60 6.69 -2.17
C LEU A 156 -7.46 6.03 -3.27
N ILE A 157 -6.82 5.17 -4.05
CA ILE A 157 -7.45 4.48 -5.16
C ILE A 157 -7.30 2.97 -4.99
N ALA A 158 -8.43 2.25 -5.00
CA ALA A 158 -8.45 0.79 -4.95
C ALA A 158 -7.73 0.20 -6.19
N VAL A 159 -7.11 -0.98 -6.04
CA VAL A 159 -6.46 -1.73 -7.14
C VAL A 159 -7.36 -1.88 -8.38
N GLY A 160 -8.68 -1.87 -8.20
CA GLY A 160 -9.65 -1.86 -9.30
C GLY A 160 -9.52 -0.64 -10.22
N LEU A 161 -9.30 0.56 -9.68
CA LEU A 161 -9.17 1.78 -10.47
C LEU A 161 -7.74 1.94 -11.02
N ALA A 162 -6.71 1.36 -10.38
CA ALA A 162 -5.38 1.19 -10.98
C ALA A 162 -5.46 0.44 -12.33
N LYS A 163 -6.15 -0.70 -12.35
CA LYS A 163 -6.44 -1.46 -13.56
C LYS A 163 -7.15 -0.61 -14.62
N ASP A 164 -8.19 0.14 -14.25
CA ASP A 164 -8.94 0.97 -15.19
C ASP A 164 -8.08 2.11 -15.78
N LEU A 165 -7.20 2.71 -14.97
CA LEU A 165 -6.25 3.72 -15.42
C LEU A 165 -5.26 3.14 -16.44
N LEU A 166 -4.66 1.98 -16.14
CA LEU A 166 -3.77 1.28 -17.07
C LEU A 166 -4.44 0.85 -18.37
N GLN A 167 -5.71 0.44 -18.31
CA GLN A 167 -6.45 0.04 -19.51
C GLN A 167 -6.63 1.19 -20.51
N ASN A 168 -6.67 2.42 -20.02
CA ASN A 168 -6.81 3.64 -20.83
C ASN A 168 -5.46 4.34 -21.11
N ALA A 169 -4.36 3.85 -20.55
CA ALA A 169 -3.03 4.39 -20.75
C ALA A 169 -2.42 3.99 -22.12
N PRO A 170 -1.36 4.67 -22.58
CA PRO A 170 -0.59 4.25 -23.75
C PRO A 170 -0.13 2.80 -23.65
N SER A 171 0.05 2.16 -24.80
CA SER A 171 0.60 0.80 -24.89
C SER A 171 1.93 0.72 -24.11
N ASN A 172 2.11 -0.33 -23.29
CA ASN A 172 3.30 -0.57 -22.46
C ASN A 172 3.52 0.41 -21.29
N ALA A 173 2.48 1.11 -20.85
CA ALA A 173 2.55 1.86 -19.59
C ALA A 173 2.75 0.93 -18.39
N HIS A 174 3.61 1.34 -17.46
CA HIS A 174 3.76 0.69 -16.16
C HIS A 174 3.11 1.54 -15.07
N GLU A 175 2.55 0.86 -14.08
CA GLU A 175 1.98 1.47 -12.88
C GLU A 175 2.65 0.87 -11.65
N LEU A 176 2.90 1.72 -10.66
CA LEU A 176 3.37 1.34 -9.34
C LEU A 176 2.24 1.52 -8.33
N VAL A 177 1.82 0.42 -7.71
CA VAL A 177 0.84 0.43 -6.63
C VAL A 177 1.54 0.16 -5.31
N VAL A 178 1.52 1.15 -4.41
CA VAL A 178 2.09 1.06 -3.07
C VAL A 178 0.96 0.98 -2.06
N SER A 179 0.97 -0.05 -1.23
CA SER A 179 0.03 -0.19 -0.11
C SER A 179 0.81 -0.32 1.19
N THR A 180 0.52 0.55 2.15
CA THR A 180 1.13 0.51 3.48
C THR A 180 0.07 0.76 4.56
N GLU A 181 0.26 0.14 5.71
CA GLU A 181 -0.47 0.47 6.92
C GLU A 181 0.53 0.96 7.95
N CYS A 182 0.25 2.11 8.57
CA CYS A 182 1.06 2.64 9.67
C CYS A 182 0.24 2.50 10.95
N TRP A 183 0.87 2.13 12.05
CA TRP A 183 0.13 1.83 13.29
C TRP A 183 -0.34 3.09 14.05
N ILE A 184 0.19 4.27 13.70
CA ILE A 184 -0.20 5.55 14.28
C ILE A 184 -1.18 6.28 13.36
N ASN A 185 -2.33 6.63 13.93
CA ASN A 185 -3.34 7.44 13.28
C ASN A 185 -3.28 8.87 13.83
N TYR A 186 -3.89 9.82 13.13
CA TYR A 186 -4.03 11.22 13.57
C TYR A 186 -4.58 11.42 14.99
N VAL A 187 -5.31 10.45 15.52
CA VAL A 187 -5.93 10.51 16.86
C VAL A 187 -4.89 10.37 17.97
N SER A 188 -3.70 9.85 17.70
CA SER A 188 -2.66 9.58 18.71
C SER A 188 -1.77 10.79 19.02
N MET A 189 -2.25 12.03 18.81
CA MET A 189 -1.54 13.33 18.93
C MET A 189 -1.02 13.71 20.34
N GLY A 190 -0.75 12.74 21.21
CA GLY A 190 -0.18 12.97 22.54
C GLY A 190 1.35 13.08 22.51
N CYS A 191 1.88 14.20 22.01
CA CYS A 191 3.28 14.57 22.22
C CYS A 191 3.33 15.80 23.14
N HIS A 192 3.50 15.55 24.44
CA HIS A 192 3.90 16.55 25.43
C HIS A 192 5.19 16.13 26.11
#